data_AF-A0A5D4GXF3-F1
#
_entry.id   AF-A0A5D4GXF3-F1
#
_cell.length_a   1.000
_cell.length_b   1.000
_cell.length_c   1.000
_cell.angle_alpha   90.00
_cell.angle_beta   90.00
_cell.angle_gamma   90.00
#
_symmetry.space_group_name_H-M   'P 1'
#
loop_
_entity.id
_entity.type
_entity.pdbx_description
1 polymer ?
#
loop_
_entity_poly.entity_id
_entity_poly.type
_entity_poly.pdbx_seq_one_letter_code
_entity_poly.pdbx_strand_id
1 'polypeptide(L)'
;MAEELNVSAIQTAVQQENLGWQAAPNPLTALSQEDRLKRLGLVVSQEEMARLKAEAVQLAAAEAGQFGTFTAPTAIDWRNKGGNWVTSVKDQGACGSCVSFCSCATIESAIRIKLNNPGFAVDLSEGFMQFCGGGSCGGWGLTSGLDYAKSTGVTDEACMPYTAGGGQNMNCAASRCSDWQNRLTKISSYAGHSSMQARKDAIAGKGPLLAGMAVYNDFFAYSSGVYVKTSSSTLAGYHCICIVGYDDNQQCWILKNSWGTGWGDGGYCRIRYNQADLLIDTSWAFYSVEVVISSQWYSNIAVSQVYSTPHSKNAWAYLQGIGWRKIHPNANDGVTNTLAIFANAVAKNKRVTVYADGDFIYQAYLL
;
A
#
# COMPACT_ATOMS: atom_id res chain seq x y z
N MET A 1 5.33 29.82 -23.14
CA MET A 1 6.31 29.37 -22.14
C MET A 1 5.52 28.79 -20.99
N ALA A 2 5.73 27.52 -20.63
CA ALA A 2 5.06 26.94 -19.49
C ALA A 2 5.54 27.65 -18.22
N GLU A 3 4.63 28.08 -17.35
CA GLU A 3 4.99 28.80 -16.12
C GLU A 3 5.64 27.82 -15.13
N GLU A 4 6.96 27.89 -15.02
CA GLU A 4 7.74 27.16 -14.02
C GLU A 4 7.23 27.52 -12.61
N LEU A 5 7.27 26.56 -11.68
CA LEU A 5 6.84 26.83 -10.32
C LEU A 5 7.83 27.79 -9.67
N ASN A 6 7.37 28.96 -9.22
CA ASN A 6 8.22 29.92 -8.54
C ASN A 6 8.55 29.47 -7.11
N VAL A 7 9.57 28.62 -6.97
CA VAL A 7 10.01 28.06 -5.68
C VAL A 7 10.42 29.17 -4.71
N SER A 8 11.09 30.23 -5.17
CA SER A 8 11.50 31.35 -4.33
C SER A 8 10.32 32.10 -3.71
N ALA A 9 9.23 32.26 -4.46
CA ALA A 9 7.99 32.84 -3.93
C ALA A 9 7.36 31.93 -2.87
N ILE A 10 7.37 30.60 -3.08
CA ILE A 10 6.88 29.63 -2.10
C ILE A 10 7.72 29.68 -0.82
N GLN A 11 9.06 29.69 -0.93
CA GLN A 11 9.97 29.81 0.22
C GLN A 11 9.68 31.09 1.03
N THR A 12 9.48 32.21 0.33
CA THR A 12 9.13 33.49 0.95
C THR A 12 7.81 33.40 1.71
N ALA A 13 6.77 32.82 1.10
CA ALA A 13 5.47 32.65 1.74
C ALA A 13 5.55 31.73 2.98
N VAL A 14 6.26 30.61 2.88
CA VAL A 14 6.48 29.68 4.01
C VAL A 14 7.16 30.37 5.19
N GLN A 15 8.15 31.24 4.92
CA GLN A 15 8.84 32.02 5.95
C GLN A 15 7.94 33.10 6.55
N GLN A 16 7.24 33.88 5.72
CA GLN A 16 6.34 34.95 6.17
C GLN A 16 5.16 34.43 7.01
N GLU A 17 4.65 33.26 6.66
CA GLU A 17 3.55 32.60 7.38
C GLU A 17 4.03 31.72 8.55
N ASN A 18 5.35 31.59 8.76
CA ASN A 18 5.97 30.82 9.84
C ASN A 18 5.52 29.33 9.87
N LEU A 19 5.44 28.67 8.71
CA LEU A 19 4.86 27.33 8.58
C LEU A 19 5.81 26.18 8.95
N GLY A 20 7.11 26.45 9.09
CA GLY A 20 8.10 25.50 9.62
C GLY A 20 8.48 24.32 8.72
N TRP A 21 7.93 24.21 7.51
CA TRP A 21 8.38 23.27 6.48
C TRP A 21 9.32 23.94 5.49
N GLN A 22 9.96 23.16 4.61
CA GLN A 22 10.92 23.68 3.62
C GLN A 22 10.48 23.36 2.20
N ALA A 23 10.48 24.39 1.35
CA ALA A 23 10.34 24.26 -0.09
C ALA A 23 11.73 24.29 -0.76
N ALA A 24 11.97 23.43 -1.74
CA ALA A 24 13.21 23.41 -2.50
C ALA A 24 12.98 23.01 -3.97
N PRO A 25 13.86 23.44 -4.89
CA PRO A 25 13.87 22.92 -6.26
C PRO A 25 14.07 21.40 -6.24
N ASN A 26 13.28 20.71 -7.05
CA ASN A 26 13.31 19.26 -7.18
C ASN A 26 12.83 18.86 -8.59
N PRO A 27 12.84 17.56 -8.97
CA PRO A 27 12.43 17.14 -10.31
C PRO A 27 11.02 17.61 -10.72
N LEU A 28 10.10 17.77 -9.76
CA LEU A 28 8.70 18.17 -10.02
C LEU A 28 8.58 19.68 -10.24
N THR A 29 9.39 20.50 -9.56
CA THR A 29 9.37 21.96 -9.75
C THR A 29 9.93 22.36 -11.12
N ALA A 30 10.79 21.53 -11.70
CA ALA A 30 11.34 21.70 -13.05
C ALA A 30 10.37 21.30 -14.17
N LEU A 31 9.25 20.63 -13.85
CA LEU A 31 8.24 20.27 -14.85
C LEU A 31 7.37 21.46 -15.24
N SER A 32 6.78 21.37 -16.43
CA SER A 32 5.68 22.25 -16.83
C SER A 32 4.48 22.08 -15.88
N GLN A 33 3.62 23.10 -15.77
CA GLN A 33 2.38 22.98 -15.01
C GLN A 33 1.53 21.81 -15.51
N GLU A 34 1.42 21.63 -16.83
CA GLU A 34 0.66 20.53 -17.44
C GLU A 34 1.17 19.17 -16.97
N ASP A 35 2.47 18.95 -16.97
CA ASP A 35 3.07 17.66 -16.58
C ASP A 35 2.99 17.42 -15.07
N ARG A 36 3.02 18.48 -14.25
CA ARG A 36 2.70 18.37 -12.82
C ARG A 36 1.25 17.92 -12.61
N LEU A 37 0.31 18.49 -13.34
CA LEU A 37 -1.12 18.15 -13.21
C LEU A 37 -1.43 16.73 -13.69
N LYS A 38 -0.72 16.20 -14.69
CA LYS A 38 -0.85 14.79 -15.13
C LYS A 38 -0.53 13.78 -14.01
N ARG A 39 0.19 14.18 -12.96
CA ARG A 39 0.49 13.33 -11.79
C ARG A 39 -0.66 13.25 -10.79
N LEU A 40 -1.69 14.09 -10.93
CA LEU A 40 -2.84 14.14 -10.04
C LEU A 40 -3.97 13.27 -10.60
N GLY A 41 -3.88 11.98 -10.28
CA GLY A 41 -4.74 10.94 -10.86
C GLY A 41 -5.99 10.57 -10.07
N LEU A 42 -6.23 11.20 -8.91
CA LEU A 42 -7.43 10.90 -8.14
C LEU A 42 -8.59 11.72 -8.70
N VAL A 43 -9.54 11.03 -9.35
CA VAL A 43 -10.71 11.66 -9.96
C VAL A 43 -11.87 11.58 -8.99
N VAL A 44 -12.33 12.74 -8.52
CA VAL A 44 -13.45 12.85 -7.60
C VAL A 44 -14.44 13.87 -8.16
N SER A 45 -15.60 13.38 -8.62
CA SER A 45 -16.71 14.27 -9.02
C SER A 45 -17.30 14.97 -7.78
N GLN A 46 -18.13 16.00 -7.99
CA GLN A 46 -18.81 16.66 -6.87
C GLN A 46 -19.74 15.70 -6.11
N GLU A 47 -20.43 14.83 -6.84
CA GLU A 47 -21.28 13.79 -6.26
C GLU A 47 -20.46 12.79 -5.44
N GLU A 48 -19.31 12.36 -5.96
CA GLU A 48 -18.41 11.45 -5.26
C GLU A 48 -17.83 12.10 -4.00
N MET A 49 -17.44 13.36 -4.08
CA MET A 49 -17.00 14.16 -2.93
C MET A 49 -18.06 14.19 -1.82
N ALA A 50 -19.32 14.43 -2.20
CA ALA A 50 -20.42 14.43 -1.25
C ALA A 50 -20.65 13.04 -0.64
N ARG A 51 -20.56 11.98 -1.45
CA ARG A 51 -20.68 10.59 -0.99
C ARG A 51 -19.59 10.22 0.00
N LEU A 52 -18.32 10.49 -0.32
CA LEU A 52 -17.17 10.20 0.55
C LEU A 52 -17.25 10.97 1.88
N LYS A 53 -17.68 12.23 1.85
CA LYS A 53 -17.91 13.01 3.08
C LYS A 53 -19.03 12.41 3.93
N ALA A 54 -20.14 12.02 3.31
CA ALA A 54 -21.25 11.38 4.02
C ALA A 54 -20.82 10.04 4.64
N GLU A 55 -20.08 9.22 3.89
CA GLU A 55 -19.47 7.97 4.38
C GLU A 55 -18.56 8.22 5.58
N ALA A 56 -17.69 9.23 5.51
CA ALA A 56 -16.78 9.57 6.60
C ALA A 56 -17.52 9.95 7.90
N VAL A 57 -18.63 10.69 7.78
CA VAL A 57 -19.49 11.03 8.92
C VAL A 57 -20.13 9.79 9.53
N GLN A 58 -20.64 8.86 8.70
CA GLN A 58 -21.23 7.62 9.19
C GLN A 58 -20.20 6.73 9.89
N LEU A 59 -19.00 6.60 9.32
CA LEU A 59 -17.90 5.85 9.92
C LEU A 59 -17.48 6.44 11.27
N ALA A 60 -17.29 7.75 11.35
CA ALA A 60 -16.91 8.42 12.60
C ALA A 60 -17.99 8.22 13.69
N ALA A 61 -19.27 8.24 13.33
CA ALA A 61 -20.36 7.96 14.26
C ALA A 61 -20.37 6.50 14.76
N ALA A 62 -20.09 5.53 13.88
CA ALA A 62 -19.99 4.12 14.25
C ALA A 62 -18.77 3.83 15.15
N GLU A 63 -17.64 4.49 14.87
CA GLU A 63 -16.39 4.37 15.64
C GLU A 63 -16.53 4.97 17.05
N ALA A 64 -17.27 6.07 17.21
CA ALA A 64 -17.50 6.70 18.52
C ALA A 64 -18.22 5.77 19.53
N GLY A 65 -18.91 4.73 19.06
CA GLY A 65 -19.56 3.72 19.89
C GLY A 65 -18.68 2.50 20.22
N GLN A 66 -17.50 2.37 19.60
CA GLN A 66 -16.59 1.24 19.80
C GLN A 66 -15.39 1.65 20.67
N PHE A 67 -15.58 1.66 21.98
CA PHE A 67 -14.48 1.84 22.93
C PHE A 67 -13.69 0.54 23.08
N GLY A 68 -12.76 0.29 22.16
CA GLY A 68 -11.73 -0.73 22.35
C GLY A 68 -10.75 -0.31 23.44
N THR A 69 -10.18 -1.28 24.17
CA THR A 69 -9.09 -1.06 25.14
C THR A 69 -7.71 -0.90 24.48
N PHE A 70 -7.66 -0.87 23.15
CA PHE A 70 -6.41 -0.69 22.41
C PHE A 70 -6.06 0.81 22.37
N THR A 71 -4.90 1.16 22.90
CA THR A 71 -4.35 2.50 22.79
C THR A 71 -3.16 2.43 21.84
N ALA A 72 -3.33 2.97 20.64
CA ALA A 72 -2.22 3.11 19.70
C ALA A 72 -1.07 3.94 20.32
N PRO A 73 0.19 3.68 19.94
CA PRO A 73 1.33 4.46 20.42
C PRO A 73 1.20 5.93 20.01
N THR A 74 1.92 6.84 20.68
CA THR A 74 1.90 8.27 20.32
C THR A 74 2.62 8.59 19.00
N ALA A 75 3.46 7.68 18.50
CA ALA A 75 4.08 7.77 17.20
C ALA A 75 4.35 6.36 16.65
N ILE A 76 4.25 6.23 15.33
CA ILE A 76 4.60 5.01 14.60
C ILE A 76 5.11 5.38 13.21
N ASP A 77 6.15 4.69 12.77
CA ASP A 77 6.66 4.80 11.41
C ASP A 77 6.97 3.39 10.90
N TRP A 78 6.15 2.88 9.98
CA TRP A 78 6.33 1.53 9.43
C TRP A 78 7.60 1.38 8.59
N ARG A 79 8.30 2.48 8.28
CA ARG A 79 9.65 2.44 7.68
C ARG A 79 10.72 2.03 8.69
N ASN A 80 10.46 2.23 9.99
CA ASN A 80 11.40 1.98 11.08
C ASN A 80 10.70 1.39 12.33
N LYS A 81 10.04 0.24 12.16
CA LYS A 81 9.36 -0.49 13.25
C LYS A 81 9.97 -1.88 13.42
N GLY A 82 11.21 -1.94 13.91
CA GLY A 82 11.99 -3.18 13.97
C GLY A 82 12.38 -3.72 12.58
N GLY A 83 12.27 -2.89 11.56
CA GLY A 83 12.42 -3.22 10.14
C GLY A 83 11.65 -2.22 9.27
N ASN A 84 11.91 -2.24 7.96
CA ASN A 84 11.17 -1.46 6.98
C ASN A 84 10.06 -2.31 6.34
N TRP A 85 8.82 -2.03 6.70
CA TRP A 85 7.64 -2.76 6.23
C TRP A 85 7.04 -2.17 4.96
N VAL A 86 7.63 -1.09 4.45
CA VAL A 86 7.18 -0.37 3.27
C VAL A 86 8.16 -0.64 2.12
N THR A 87 7.64 -0.97 0.93
CA THR A 87 8.45 -1.14 -0.28
C THR A 87 9.09 0.17 -0.73
N SER A 88 10.07 0.10 -1.63
CA SER A 88 10.75 1.29 -2.16
C SER A 88 9.78 2.30 -2.79
N VAL A 89 10.15 3.58 -2.74
CA VAL A 89 9.45 4.64 -3.47
C VAL A 89 9.60 4.41 -4.96
N LYS A 90 8.50 4.56 -5.71
CA LYS A 90 8.45 4.49 -7.17
C LYS A 90 8.06 5.85 -7.76
N ASP A 91 8.07 5.98 -9.08
CA ASP A 91 7.62 7.18 -9.79
C ASP A 91 6.55 6.84 -10.83
N GLN A 92 5.38 7.44 -10.69
CA GLN A 92 4.26 7.30 -11.63
C GLN A 92 4.47 8.06 -12.94
N GLY A 93 5.42 8.99 -12.99
CA GLY A 93 5.66 9.83 -14.16
C GLY A 93 4.46 10.73 -14.51
N ALA A 94 4.35 11.13 -15.78
CA ALA A 94 3.28 12.00 -16.28
C ALA A 94 1.95 11.26 -16.51
N CYS A 95 1.55 10.39 -15.59
CA CYS A 95 0.34 9.58 -15.68
C CYS A 95 -0.45 9.65 -14.37
N GLY A 96 -1.76 9.81 -14.45
CA GLY A 96 -2.68 9.86 -13.30
C GLY A 96 -2.91 8.49 -12.66
N SER A 97 -1.86 7.74 -12.35
CA SER A 97 -1.94 6.36 -11.82
C SER A 97 -1.75 6.28 -10.29
N CYS A 98 -1.77 7.40 -9.58
CA CYS A 98 -1.52 7.47 -8.14
C CYS A 98 -2.40 6.53 -7.30
N VAL A 99 -3.65 6.30 -7.70
CA VAL A 99 -4.55 5.35 -7.03
C VAL A 99 -3.97 3.94 -7.05
N SER A 100 -3.39 3.52 -8.17
CA SER A 100 -2.76 2.20 -8.30
C SER A 100 -1.47 2.09 -7.49
N PHE A 101 -0.61 3.12 -7.54
CA PHE A 101 0.61 3.16 -6.70
C PHE A 101 0.28 3.12 -5.20
N CYS A 102 -0.71 3.90 -4.77
CA CYS A 102 -1.13 3.90 -3.38
C CYS A 102 -1.73 2.56 -2.96
N SER A 103 -2.57 1.96 -3.82
CA SER A 103 -3.18 0.65 -3.57
C SER A 103 -2.12 -0.45 -3.47
N CYS A 104 -1.17 -0.51 -4.42
CA CYS A 104 -0.06 -1.46 -4.38
C CYS A 104 0.78 -1.28 -3.12
N ALA A 105 1.22 -0.06 -2.79
CA ALA A 105 2.00 0.20 -1.57
C ALA A 105 1.29 -0.23 -0.27
N THR A 106 -0.03 -0.02 -0.21
CA THR A 106 -0.87 -0.42 0.93
C THR A 106 -0.94 -1.96 1.05
N ILE A 107 -1.21 -2.65 -0.07
CA ILE A 107 -1.30 -4.12 -0.12
C ILE A 107 0.06 -4.79 0.15
N GLU A 108 1.13 -4.29 -0.46
CA GLU A 108 2.50 -4.78 -0.26
C GLU A 108 2.93 -4.69 1.21
N SER A 109 2.64 -3.56 1.86
CA SER A 109 2.95 -3.37 3.28
C SER A 109 2.13 -4.33 4.15
N ALA A 110 0.84 -4.48 3.86
CA ALA A 110 -0.02 -5.44 4.55
C ALA A 110 0.47 -6.89 4.38
N ILE A 111 0.98 -7.27 3.20
CA ILE A 111 1.60 -8.59 2.97
C ILE A 111 2.84 -8.77 3.84
N ARG A 112 3.77 -7.80 3.82
CA ARG A 112 4.99 -7.87 4.66
C ARG A 112 4.63 -8.05 6.13
N ILE A 113 3.69 -7.24 6.63
CA ILE A 113 3.22 -7.25 8.02
C ILE A 113 2.56 -8.58 8.36
N LYS A 114 1.65 -9.07 7.51
CA LYS A 114 0.93 -10.31 7.74
C LYS A 114 1.85 -11.54 7.71
N LEU A 115 2.91 -11.52 6.89
CA LEU A 115 3.96 -12.53 6.87
C LEU A 115 5.02 -12.36 7.97
N ASN A 116 4.93 -11.27 8.75
CA ASN A 116 5.96 -10.86 9.71
C ASN A 116 7.38 -10.86 9.10
N ASN A 117 7.49 -10.42 7.84
CA ASN A 117 8.75 -10.40 7.10
C ASN A 117 8.94 -9.06 6.37
N PRO A 118 9.65 -8.09 6.98
CA PRO A 118 9.90 -6.79 6.34
C PRO A 118 10.77 -6.90 5.08
N GLY A 119 11.52 -8.00 4.92
CA GLY A 119 12.34 -8.27 3.74
C GLY A 119 11.63 -9.06 2.63
N PHE A 120 10.33 -9.36 2.77
CA PHE A 120 9.60 -10.07 1.72
C PHE A 120 9.56 -9.25 0.43
N ALA A 121 10.05 -9.85 -0.66
CA ALA A 121 10.19 -9.22 -1.96
C ALA A 121 8.87 -9.22 -2.74
N VAL A 122 7.87 -8.52 -2.20
CA VAL A 122 6.62 -8.22 -2.91
C VAL A 122 6.81 -6.94 -3.73
N ASP A 123 6.37 -6.97 -4.98
CA ASP A 123 6.40 -5.86 -5.92
C ASP A 123 5.21 -6.00 -6.88
N LEU A 124 4.10 -5.36 -6.56
CA LEU A 124 2.85 -5.46 -7.32
C LEU A 124 2.86 -4.52 -8.53
N SER A 125 2.23 -4.96 -9.62
CA SER A 125 2.19 -4.17 -10.86
C SER A 125 1.14 -3.07 -10.79
N GLU A 126 1.58 -1.82 -10.67
CA GLU A 126 0.70 -0.66 -10.81
C GLU A 126 0.13 -0.55 -12.22
N GLY A 127 0.90 -0.97 -13.24
CA GLY A 127 0.45 -0.97 -14.63
C GLY A 127 -0.71 -1.93 -14.84
N PHE A 128 -0.61 -3.14 -14.30
CA PHE A 128 -1.70 -4.11 -14.35
C PHE A 128 -2.93 -3.59 -13.60
N MET A 129 -2.76 -3.12 -12.37
CA MET A 129 -3.88 -2.59 -11.59
C MET A 129 -4.58 -1.43 -12.32
N GLN A 130 -3.81 -0.47 -12.84
CA GLN A 130 -4.36 0.69 -13.52
C GLN A 130 -5.08 0.30 -14.82
N PHE A 131 -4.39 -0.36 -15.74
CA PHE A 131 -4.86 -0.49 -17.13
C PHE A 131 -5.69 -1.76 -17.37
N CYS A 132 -5.58 -2.78 -16.52
CA CYS A 132 -6.48 -3.94 -16.53
C CYS A 132 -7.69 -3.74 -15.59
N GLY A 133 -7.61 -2.81 -14.64
CA GLY A 133 -8.68 -2.48 -13.69
C GLY A 133 -9.67 -1.41 -14.17
N GLY A 134 -9.43 -0.81 -15.34
CA GLY A 134 -10.32 0.21 -15.92
C GLY A 134 -9.93 1.65 -15.62
N GLY A 135 -8.77 1.87 -14.99
CA GLY A 135 -8.14 3.19 -14.90
C GLY A 135 -7.42 3.57 -16.20
N SER A 136 -6.98 4.83 -16.27
CA SER A 136 -6.14 5.37 -17.35
C SER A 136 -5.16 6.40 -16.80
N CYS A 137 -4.28 6.97 -17.63
CA CYS A 137 -3.49 8.13 -17.22
C CYS A 137 -4.33 9.40 -16.98
N GLY A 138 -5.63 9.39 -17.31
CA GLY A 138 -6.58 10.42 -16.90
C GLY A 138 -7.07 10.28 -15.45
N GLY A 139 -6.69 9.21 -14.75
CA GLY A 139 -7.03 9.00 -13.35
C GLY A 139 -7.94 7.82 -13.06
N TRP A 140 -8.30 7.69 -11.78
CA TRP A 140 -9.21 6.67 -11.26
C TRP A 140 -9.87 7.12 -9.94
N GLY A 141 -10.91 6.39 -9.49
CA GLY A 141 -11.61 6.68 -8.24
C GLY A 141 -10.84 6.22 -7.00
N LEU A 142 -11.13 6.80 -5.83
CA LEU A 142 -10.34 6.62 -4.60
C LEU A 142 -10.12 5.15 -4.21
N THR A 143 -11.19 4.34 -4.22
CA THR A 143 -11.14 2.93 -3.80
C THR A 143 -11.05 1.96 -4.96
N SER A 144 -11.06 2.44 -6.21
CA SER A 144 -11.23 1.57 -7.37
C SER A 144 -10.09 0.54 -7.54
N GLY A 145 -8.86 0.90 -7.14
CA GLY A 145 -7.73 -0.05 -7.07
C GLY A 145 -7.95 -1.17 -6.06
N LEU A 146 -8.54 -0.86 -4.90
CA LEU A 146 -8.88 -1.85 -3.88
C LEU A 146 -10.04 -2.75 -4.33
N ASP A 147 -11.04 -2.19 -5.00
CA ASP A 147 -12.15 -2.94 -5.61
C ASP A 147 -11.65 -3.95 -6.65
N TYR A 148 -10.69 -3.54 -7.48
CA TYR A 148 -10.06 -4.42 -8.46
C TYR A 148 -9.21 -5.51 -7.80
N ALA A 149 -8.39 -5.16 -6.81
CA ALA A 149 -7.60 -6.12 -6.04
C ALA A 149 -8.47 -7.15 -5.30
N LYS A 150 -9.67 -6.77 -4.88
CA LYS A 150 -10.63 -7.67 -4.22
C LYS A 150 -11.31 -8.62 -5.21
N SER A 151 -11.85 -8.09 -6.29
CA SER A 151 -12.61 -8.86 -7.28
C SER A 151 -11.71 -9.74 -8.15
N THR A 152 -10.65 -9.15 -8.71
CA THR A 152 -9.79 -9.79 -9.72
C THR A 152 -8.42 -10.13 -9.16
N GLY A 153 -7.83 -9.25 -8.35
CA GLY A 153 -6.45 -9.36 -7.90
C GLY A 153 -5.46 -8.62 -8.80
N VAL A 154 -4.21 -8.57 -8.36
CA VAL A 154 -3.13 -7.79 -9.01
C VAL A 154 -1.93 -8.71 -9.20
N THR A 155 -1.39 -8.75 -10.40
CA THR A 155 -0.15 -9.49 -10.69
C THR A 155 1.07 -8.69 -10.19
N ASP A 156 2.26 -9.30 -10.21
CA ASP A 156 3.49 -8.61 -9.84
C ASP A 156 4.09 -7.78 -11.00
N GLU A 157 4.95 -6.83 -10.64
CA GLU A 157 5.58 -5.86 -11.56
C GLU A 157 6.37 -6.54 -12.68
N ALA A 158 7.00 -7.69 -12.42
CA ALA A 158 7.73 -8.41 -13.46
C ALA A 158 6.80 -9.05 -14.53
N CYS A 159 5.52 -9.28 -14.20
CA CYS A 159 4.54 -9.74 -15.17
C CYS A 159 4.05 -8.62 -16.10
N MET A 160 3.90 -7.39 -15.59
CA MET A 160 3.49 -6.23 -16.39
C MET A 160 4.23 -4.98 -15.91
N PRO A 161 5.46 -4.75 -16.40
CA PRO A 161 6.28 -3.62 -15.96
C PRO A 161 5.63 -2.28 -16.29
N TYR A 162 5.69 -1.34 -15.35
CA TYR A 162 5.13 0.00 -15.49
C TYR A 162 5.95 0.84 -16.48
N THR A 163 5.37 1.12 -17.65
CA THR A 163 6.00 1.95 -18.70
C THR A 163 5.18 3.19 -19.06
N ALA A 164 4.10 3.47 -18.33
CA ALA A 164 3.22 4.60 -18.57
C ALA A 164 3.75 5.95 -18.05
N GLY A 165 4.99 6.01 -17.55
CA GLY A 165 5.58 7.24 -17.01
C GLY A 165 5.68 8.40 -18.02
N GLY A 166 5.57 8.12 -19.32
CA GLY A 166 5.46 9.13 -20.39
C GLY A 166 4.03 9.64 -20.66
N GLY A 167 3.05 9.24 -19.85
CA GLY A 167 1.65 9.66 -19.97
C GLY A 167 0.80 8.89 -20.97
N GLN A 168 1.31 7.78 -21.50
CA GLN A 168 0.59 6.92 -22.44
C GLN A 168 -0.09 5.76 -21.70
N ASN A 169 -1.35 5.49 -22.04
CA ASN A 169 -2.06 4.31 -21.52
C ASN A 169 -1.38 3.03 -22.03
N MET A 170 -1.17 2.06 -21.13
CA MET A 170 -0.68 0.75 -21.53
C MET A 170 -1.85 -0.13 -22.00
N ASN A 171 -1.59 -1.02 -22.97
CA ASN A 171 -2.56 -2.02 -23.37
C ASN A 171 -2.44 -3.24 -22.43
N CYS A 172 -3.43 -3.45 -21.58
CA CYS A 172 -3.45 -4.57 -20.63
C CYS A 172 -3.12 -5.92 -21.26
N ALA A 173 -3.76 -6.27 -22.39
CA ALA A 173 -3.59 -7.59 -23.00
C ALA A 173 -2.21 -7.79 -23.62
N ALA A 174 -1.62 -6.73 -24.20
CA ALA A 174 -0.33 -6.80 -24.87
C ALA A 174 0.86 -6.64 -23.91
N SER A 175 0.68 -5.96 -22.78
CA SER A 175 1.77 -5.64 -21.84
C SER A 175 1.91 -6.62 -20.68
N ARG A 176 0.92 -7.50 -20.44
CA ARG A 176 0.98 -8.50 -19.37
C ARG A 176 1.56 -9.83 -19.83
N CYS A 177 2.25 -10.51 -18.94
CA CYS A 177 2.76 -11.86 -19.14
C CYS A 177 1.62 -12.88 -19.36
N SER A 178 1.92 -14.01 -20.00
CA SER A 178 0.90 -15.02 -20.36
C SER A 178 0.32 -15.78 -19.17
N ASP A 179 1.07 -15.90 -18.08
CA ASP A 179 0.70 -16.66 -16.87
C ASP A 179 0.17 -15.77 -15.74
N TRP A 180 -0.22 -14.54 -16.05
CA TRP A 180 -0.66 -13.52 -15.06
C TRP A 180 -1.74 -14.03 -14.10
N GLN A 181 -2.65 -14.91 -14.55
CA GLN A 181 -3.71 -15.47 -13.70
C GLN A 181 -3.16 -16.27 -12.52
N ASN A 182 -1.97 -16.87 -12.66
CA ASN A 182 -1.33 -17.68 -11.62
C ASN A 182 -0.49 -16.86 -10.64
N ARG A 183 -0.40 -15.54 -10.86
CA ARG A 183 0.46 -14.61 -10.11
C ARG A 183 -0.34 -13.56 -9.34
N LEU A 184 -1.67 -13.75 -9.26
CA LEU A 184 -2.59 -12.78 -8.67
C LEU A 184 -2.48 -12.77 -7.15
N THR A 185 -2.22 -11.58 -6.62
CA THR A 185 -2.41 -11.22 -5.21
C THR A 185 -3.80 -10.62 -5.03
N LYS A 186 -4.54 -11.07 -4.01
CA LYS A 186 -5.90 -10.59 -3.70
C LYS A 186 -6.01 -10.02 -2.30
N ILE A 187 -6.99 -9.12 -2.13
CA ILE A 187 -7.49 -8.73 -0.80
C ILE A 187 -8.87 -9.34 -0.57
N SER A 188 -9.20 -9.73 0.67
CA SER A 188 -10.52 -10.27 1.00
C SER A 188 -11.51 -9.14 1.23
N SER A 189 -11.03 -8.05 1.84
CA SER A 189 -11.80 -6.86 2.14
C SER A 189 -10.89 -5.65 2.33
N TYR A 190 -11.51 -4.49 2.39
CA TYR A 190 -10.92 -3.25 2.89
C TYR A 190 -11.97 -2.53 3.75
N ALA A 191 -11.52 -1.64 4.63
CA ALA A 191 -12.38 -0.92 5.56
C ALA A 191 -11.89 0.52 5.75
N GLY A 192 -12.84 1.47 5.77
CA GLY A 192 -12.58 2.90 6.00
C GLY A 192 -12.54 3.27 7.47
N HIS A 193 -11.71 4.26 7.81
CA HIS A 193 -11.50 4.79 9.17
C HIS A 193 -11.50 6.33 9.12
N SER A 194 -12.35 6.97 9.93
CA SER A 194 -12.64 8.41 9.79
C SER A 194 -12.37 9.26 11.02
N SER A 195 -12.35 8.69 12.23
CA SER A 195 -11.87 9.42 13.42
C SER A 195 -10.34 9.37 13.50
N MET A 196 -9.77 10.38 14.15
CA MET A 196 -8.33 10.44 14.45
C MET A 196 -7.86 9.15 15.16
N GLN A 197 -8.63 8.69 16.14
CA GLN A 197 -8.29 7.49 16.91
C GLN A 197 -8.38 6.22 16.04
N ALA A 198 -9.47 6.01 15.30
CA ALA A 198 -9.62 4.83 14.45
C ALA A 198 -8.53 4.74 13.37
N ARG A 199 -8.14 5.87 12.78
CA ARG A 199 -7.02 5.92 11.83
C ARG A 199 -5.70 5.50 12.47
N LYS A 200 -5.40 6.00 13.68
CA LYS A 200 -4.19 5.62 14.42
C LYS A 200 -4.21 4.15 14.82
N ASP A 201 -5.35 3.65 15.30
CA ASP A 201 -5.53 2.26 15.67
C ASP A 201 -5.35 1.33 14.45
N ALA A 202 -5.93 1.71 13.32
CA ALA A 202 -5.75 0.99 12.06
C ALA A 202 -4.30 1.02 11.58
N ILE A 203 -3.60 2.16 11.65
CA ILE A 203 -2.17 2.24 11.30
C ILE A 203 -1.36 1.35 12.24
N ALA A 204 -1.60 1.40 13.54
CA ALA A 204 -0.84 0.66 14.54
C ALA A 204 -1.11 -0.87 14.47
N GLY A 205 -2.36 -1.26 14.23
CA GLY A 205 -2.78 -2.65 14.24
C GLY A 205 -2.72 -3.36 12.89
N LYS A 206 -2.91 -2.63 11.78
CA LYS A 206 -3.04 -3.22 10.43
C LYS A 206 -1.92 -2.82 9.46
N GLY A 207 -1.22 -1.73 9.71
CA GLY A 207 -0.17 -1.24 8.82
C GLY A 207 -0.53 0.02 8.05
N PRO A 208 0.27 0.37 7.03
CA PRO A 208 0.00 1.50 6.16
C PRO A 208 -1.40 1.48 5.55
N LEU A 209 -1.99 2.66 5.35
CA LEU A 209 -3.36 2.84 4.86
C LEU A 209 -3.41 3.66 3.57
N LEU A 210 -4.39 3.39 2.71
CA LEU A 210 -4.68 4.22 1.54
C LEU A 210 -5.45 5.48 1.95
N ALA A 211 -5.08 6.64 1.42
CA ALA A 211 -5.81 7.89 1.64
C ALA A 211 -5.79 8.78 0.40
N GLY A 212 -6.81 9.61 0.24
CA GLY A 212 -6.78 10.72 -0.70
C GLY A 212 -6.29 12.00 -0.02
N MET A 213 -5.79 12.95 -0.80
CA MET A 213 -5.68 14.35 -0.38
C MET A 213 -5.95 15.33 -1.54
N ALA A 214 -6.31 16.57 -1.19
CA ALA A 214 -6.19 17.72 -2.09
C ALA A 214 -4.72 18.16 -2.16
N VAL A 215 -4.24 18.42 -3.38
CA VAL A 215 -2.89 18.89 -3.66
C VAL A 215 -2.95 20.33 -4.14
N TYR A 216 -2.09 21.16 -3.55
CA TYR A 216 -1.94 22.57 -3.88
C TYR A 216 -0.58 22.82 -4.55
N ASN A 217 -0.45 23.92 -5.30
CA ASN A 217 0.73 24.17 -6.13
C ASN A 217 2.06 24.24 -5.36
N ASP A 218 2.05 24.76 -4.14
CA ASP A 218 3.21 24.79 -3.24
C ASP A 218 3.72 23.40 -2.82
N PHE A 219 2.84 22.39 -2.79
CA PHE A 219 3.19 21.01 -2.40
C PHE A 219 4.18 20.36 -3.38
N PHE A 220 4.17 20.75 -4.66
CA PHE A 220 5.17 20.26 -5.63
C PHE A 220 6.60 20.65 -5.26
N ALA A 221 6.79 21.73 -4.49
CA ALA A 221 8.09 22.18 -3.99
C ALA A 221 8.45 21.60 -2.62
N TYR A 222 7.59 20.80 -1.98
CA TYR A 222 7.86 20.24 -0.66
C TYR A 222 9.18 19.46 -0.63
N SER A 223 10.00 19.73 0.39
CA SER A 223 11.27 19.06 0.63
C SER A 223 11.32 18.42 2.01
N SER A 224 10.99 19.14 3.08
CA SER A 224 11.08 18.60 4.44
C SER A 224 10.16 19.35 5.42
N GLY A 225 10.07 18.84 6.67
CA GLY A 225 9.23 19.39 7.74
C GLY A 225 7.77 18.96 7.65
N VAL A 226 6.91 19.56 8.47
CA VAL A 226 5.46 19.24 8.53
C VAL A 226 4.71 20.20 7.61
N TYR A 227 4.29 19.72 6.45
CA TYR A 227 3.61 20.50 5.43
C TYR A 227 2.28 21.07 5.93
N VAL A 228 2.08 22.35 5.64
CA VAL A 228 0.85 23.12 5.73
C VAL A 228 0.79 23.99 4.48
N LYS A 229 -0.36 24.08 3.83
CA LYS A 229 -0.56 24.90 2.63
C LYS A 229 -0.29 26.38 2.94
N THR A 230 0.45 27.09 2.08
CA THR A 230 0.52 28.56 2.16
C THR A 230 -0.82 29.20 1.84
N SER A 231 -1.14 30.34 2.44
CA SER A 231 -2.38 31.06 2.18
C SER A 231 -2.60 31.38 0.69
N SER A 232 -1.51 31.68 -0.04
CA SER A 232 -1.48 32.01 -1.46
C SER A 232 -1.58 30.82 -2.41
N SER A 233 -1.42 29.58 -1.91
CA SER A 233 -1.42 28.39 -2.77
C SER A 233 -2.82 28.05 -3.28
N THR A 234 -2.90 27.72 -4.57
CA THR A 234 -4.12 27.36 -5.29
C THR A 234 -4.22 25.85 -5.49
N LEU A 235 -5.46 25.35 -5.49
CA LEU A 235 -5.73 23.92 -5.68
C LEU A 235 -5.24 23.48 -7.06
N ALA A 236 -4.41 22.45 -7.09
CA ALA A 236 -3.92 21.83 -8.32
C ALA A 236 -4.79 20.63 -8.73
N GLY A 237 -5.28 19.85 -7.75
CA GLY A 237 -6.13 18.70 -7.99
C GLY A 237 -6.15 17.77 -6.79
N TYR A 238 -6.43 16.49 -7.02
CA TYR A 238 -6.48 15.47 -5.97
C TYR A 238 -5.50 14.34 -6.25
N HIS A 239 -5.03 13.71 -5.18
CA HIS A 239 -3.98 12.70 -5.25
C HIS A 239 -4.23 11.58 -4.24
N CYS A 240 -3.77 10.37 -4.56
CA CYS A 240 -3.88 9.22 -3.67
C CYS A 240 -2.48 8.87 -3.11
N ILE A 241 -2.38 8.72 -1.79
CA ILE A 241 -1.14 8.57 -1.03
C ILE A 241 -1.28 7.50 0.04
N CYS A 242 -0.17 6.83 0.37
CA CYS A 242 -0.16 5.77 1.37
C CYS A 242 0.34 6.33 2.71
N ILE A 243 -0.51 6.34 3.74
CA ILE A 243 -0.16 6.76 5.10
C ILE A 243 0.64 5.64 5.77
N VAL A 244 1.92 5.86 6.00
CA VAL A 244 2.86 4.86 6.56
C VAL A 244 3.12 5.05 8.04
N GLY A 245 2.56 6.09 8.66
CA GLY A 245 2.81 6.40 10.05
C GLY A 245 2.21 7.73 10.50
N TYR A 246 2.49 8.09 11.74
CA TYR A 246 2.09 9.34 12.36
C TYR A 246 2.98 9.68 13.56
N ASP A 247 2.95 10.94 14.00
CA ASP A 247 3.67 11.42 15.17
C ASP A 247 2.86 12.51 15.89
N ASP A 248 2.43 12.23 17.12
CA ASP A 248 1.63 13.15 17.92
C ASP A 248 2.45 14.30 18.53
N ASN A 249 3.75 14.15 18.70
CA ASN A 249 4.58 15.28 19.12
C ASN A 249 4.71 16.30 17.99
N GLN A 250 4.77 15.83 16.75
CA GLN A 250 4.82 16.68 15.55
C GLN A 250 3.43 17.05 15.00
N GLN A 251 2.37 16.40 15.51
CA GLN A 251 0.99 16.54 15.06
C GLN A 251 0.86 16.27 13.55
N CYS A 252 1.45 15.18 13.05
CA CYS A 252 1.50 14.91 11.62
C CYS A 252 1.28 13.45 11.21
N TRP A 253 0.69 13.26 10.03
CA TRP A 253 0.70 12.01 9.28
C TRP A 253 1.99 11.89 8.49
N ILE A 254 2.53 10.68 8.36
CA ILE A 254 3.68 10.36 7.51
C ILE A 254 3.16 9.60 6.29
N LEU A 255 3.41 10.10 5.08
CA LEU A 255 2.95 9.48 3.84
C LEU A 255 4.10 9.11 2.91
N LYS A 256 3.90 8.01 2.18
CA LYS A 256 4.67 7.60 0.99
C LYS A 256 3.98 8.16 -0.25
N ASN A 257 4.75 8.85 -1.09
CA ASN A 257 4.29 9.36 -2.37
C ASN A 257 4.83 8.50 -3.54
N SER A 258 4.35 8.78 -4.76
CA SER A 258 4.69 8.08 -6.01
C SER A 258 5.31 9.02 -7.05
N TRP A 259 6.09 10.01 -6.60
CA TRP A 259 6.76 11.01 -7.46
C TRP A 259 8.29 10.85 -7.45
N GLY A 260 8.77 9.65 -7.16
CA GLY A 260 10.18 9.34 -7.07
C GLY A 260 10.85 9.82 -5.78
N THR A 261 12.07 9.35 -5.55
CA THR A 261 12.85 9.65 -4.34
C THR A 261 13.42 11.07 -4.31
N GLY A 262 13.46 11.75 -5.46
CA GLY A 262 13.94 13.13 -5.58
C GLY A 262 12.95 14.19 -5.10
N TRP A 263 11.71 13.82 -4.78
CA TRP A 263 10.70 14.71 -4.21
C TRP A 263 10.55 14.48 -2.70
N GLY A 264 10.36 15.54 -1.91
CA GLY A 264 10.17 15.45 -0.46
C GLY A 264 11.36 14.84 0.29
N ASP A 265 11.07 14.20 1.42
CA ASP A 265 12.03 13.54 2.30
C ASP A 265 12.26 12.10 1.77
N GLY A 266 12.98 11.99 0.65
CA GLY A 266 13.25 10.71 -0.01
C GLY A 266 12.01 10.04 -0.60
N GLY A 267 11.03 10.82 -1.07
CA GLY A 267 9.73 10.36 -1.58
C GLY A 267 8.61 10.33 -0.53
N TYR A 268 8.88 10.83 0.68
CA TYR A 268 7.93 10.90 1.78
C TYR A 268 7.60 12.34 2.16
N CYS A 269 6.49 12.51 2.87
CA CYS A 269 6.08 13.80 3.41
C CYS A 269 5.47 13.62 4.81
N ARG A 270 5.66 14.62 5.67
CA ARG A 270 4.87 14.78 6.89
C ARG A 270 3.83 15.85 6.64
N ILE A 271 2.55 15.55 6.88
CA ILE A 271 1.43 16.50 6.71
C ILE A 271 0.79 16.74 8.07
N ARG A 272 0.53 18.01 8.40
CA ARG A 272 -0.14 18.39 9.66
C ARG A 272 -1.51 17.73 9.78
N TYR A 273 -1.90 17.34 10.99
CA TYR A 273 -3.26 16.89 11.27
C TYR A 273 -4.31 18.00 11.04
N ASN A 274 -5.54 17.59 10.81
CA ASN A 274 -6.74 18.44 10.81
C ASN A 274 -6.66 19.62 9.83
N GLN A 275 -6.04 19.41 8.66
CA GLN A 275 -5.99 20.43 7.61
C GLN A 275 -7.24 20.31 6.75
N ALA A 276 -8.23 21.15 7.02
CA ALA A 276 -9.52 21.15 6.30
C ALA A 276 -9.34 21.28 4.78
N ASP A 277 -8.44 22.16 4.34
CA ASP A 277 -8.14 22.40 2.93
C ASP A 277 -7.56 21.16 2.22
N LEU A 278 -6.79 20.34 2.94
CA LEU A 278 -6.14 19.15 2.36
C LEU A 278 -7.09 17.96 2.25
N LEU A 279 -8.28 18.02 2.87
CA LEU A 279 -9.32 16.98 2.89
C LEU A 279 -8.91 15.61 3.46
N ILE A 280 -7.62 15.39 3.70
CA ILE A 280 -6.99 14.11 4.03
C ILE A 280 -7.64 13.41 5.23
N ASP A 281 -7.72 14.09 6.37
CA ASP A 281 -8.22 13.53 7.63
C ASP A 281 -9.48 14.23 8.14
N THR A 282 -10.00 15.18 7.38
CA THR A 282 -11.20 15.97 7.73
C THR A 282 -12.41 15.63 6.86
N SER A 283 -12.19 15.11 5.65
CA SER A 283 -13.27 14.83 4.68
C SER A 283 -13.26 13.41 4.14
N TRP A 284 -12.12 12.74 4.11
CA TRP A 284 -12.00 11.39 3.58
C TRP A 284 -11.57 10.37 4.63
N ALA A 285 -12.03 9.13 4.46
CA ALA A 285 -11.61 8.00 5.27
C ALA A 285 -10.21 7.53 4.84
N PHE A 286 -9.48 6.92 5.77
CA PHE A 286 -8.31 6.10 5.43
C PHE A 286 -8.75 4.65 5.28
N TYR A 287 -8.20 3.93 4.30
CA TYR A 287 -8.62 2.57 3.99
C TYR A 287 -7.54 1.56 4.35
N SER A 288 -7.85 0.67 5.30
CA SER A 288 -7.05 -0.53 5.59
C SER A 288 -7.44 -1.67 4.68
N VAL A 289 -6.53 -2.59 4.39
CA VAL A 289 -6.79 -3.80 3.59
C VAL A 289 -6.58 -5.06 4.40
N GLU A 290 -7.37 -6.10 4.13
CA GLU A 290 -7.13 -7.46 4.59
C GLU A 290 -6.63 -8.28 3.41
N VAL A 291 -5.35 -8.64 3.44
CA VAL A 291 -4.73 -9.40 2.35
C VAL A 291 -5.09 -10.88 2.45
N VAL A 292 -5.39 -11.50 1.31
CA VAL A 292 -5.53 -12.94 1.22
C VAL A 292 -4.14 -13.51 1.04
N ILE A 293 -3.56 -14.05 2.11
CA ILE A 293 -2.42 -14.97 1.95
C ILE A 293 -3.01 -16.33 1.67
N SER A 294 -3.56 -16.50 0.47
CA SER A 294 -4.39 -17.64 0.12
C SER A 294 -3.61 -18.92 0.30
N SER A 295 -4.18 -19.76 1.16
CA SER A 295 -4.49 -21.17 0.87
C SER A 295 -4.31 -21.51 -0.61
N GLN A 296 -3.10 -21.91 -1.00
CA GLN A 296 -2.80 -22.26 -2.38
C GLN A 296 -2.10 -23.60 -2.46
N TRP A 297 -2.30 -24.28 -3.59
CA TRP A 297 -1.55 -25.46 -3.94
C TRP A 297 -0.17 -25.04 -4.45
N TYR A 298 0.87 -25.38 -3.71
CA TYR A 298 2.23 -25.28 -4.17
C TYR A 298 2.67 -26.64 -4.68
N SER A 299 2.85 -26.76 -5.99
CA SER A 299 3.25 -28.01 -6.64
C SER A 299 4.76 -28.04 -6.90
N ASN A 300 5.32 -29.24 -6.96
CA ASN A 300 6.73 -29.48 -7.30
C ASN A 300 7.73 -28.78 -6.34
N ILE A 301 7.38 -28.66 -5.06
CA ILE A 301 8.19 -28.00 -4.05
C ILE A 301 9.18 -28.98 -3.44
N ALA A 302 10.43 -28.57 -3.25
CA ALA A 302 11.39 -29.32 -2.46
C ALA A 302 11.17 -29.06 -0.97
N VAL A 303 11.23 -30.11 -0.16
CA VAL A 303 11.27 -30.00 1.30
C VAL A 303 12.70 -30.19 1.74
N SER A 304 13.30 -29.20 2.41
CA SER A 304 14.69 -29.29 2.85
C SER A 304 14.82 -29.81 4.28
N GLN A 305 13.85 -29.51 5.15
CA GLN A 305 13.88 -29.86 6.57
C GLN A 305 12.46 -30.10 7.10
N VAL A 306 12.38 -30.96 8.12
CA VAL A 306 11.18 -31.18 8.94
C VAL A 306 11.54 -31.06 10.41
N TYR A 307 10.59 -30.63 11.24
CA TYR A 307 10.76 -30.51 12.68
C TYR A 307 9.48 -30.94 13.40
N SER A 308 9.60 -31.60 14.55
CA SER A 308 8.47 -31.93 15.42
C SER A 308 8.87 -31.92 16.89
N THR A 309 7.90 -31.70 17.77
CA THR A 309 8.08 -31.84 19.23
C THR A 309 7.36 -33.09 19.74
N PRO A 310 7.68 -33.61 20.94
CA PRO A 310 7.01 -34.78 21.53
C PRO A 310 5.49 -34.63 21.75
N HIS A 311 4.96 -33.41 21.71
CA HIS A 311 3.51 -33.17 21.77
C HIS A 311 2.83 -33.52 20.45
N SER A 312 1.85 -34.42 20.53
CA SER A 312 0.96 -34.79 19.42
C SER A 312 0.36 -33.52 18.80
N LYS A 313 0.49 -33.37 17.48
CA LYS A 313 -0.01 -32.24 16.67
C LYS A 313 0.90 -30.99 16.54
N ASN A 314 2.21 -31.13 16.79
CA ASN A 314 3.13 -30.00 16.66
C ASN A 314 4.33 -30.36 15.77
N ALA A 315 4.17 -30.11 14.47
CA ALA A 315 5.15 -30.43 13.44
C ALA A 315 5.21 -29.34 12.35
N TRP A 316 6.34 -29.22 11.68
CA TRP A 316 6.63 -28.21 10.66
C TRP A 316 7.46 -28.79 9.51
N ALA A 317 7.36 -28.15 8.34
CA ALA A 317 8.22 -28.42 7.20
C ALA A 317 8.75 -27.11 6.62
N TYR A 318 10.01 -27.12 6.18
CA TYR A 318 10.60 -26.04 5.40
C TYR A 318 10.41 -26.32 3.91
N LEU A 319 9.59 -25.49 3.28
CA LEU A 319 9.23 -25.58 1.88
C LEU A 319 10.11 -24.61 1.06
N GLN A 320 10.93 -25.11 0.13
CA GLN A 320 11.85 -24.28 -0.63
C GLN A 320 11.11 -23.17 -1.41
N GLY A 321 11.52 -21.91 -1.22
CA GLY A 321 10.86 -20.74 -1.81
C GLY A 321 9.65 -20.20 -1.03
N ILE A 322 9.18 -20.93 0.00
CA ILE A 322 7.99 -20.56 0.80
C ILE A 322 8.35 -20.35 2.28
N GLY A 323 9.31 -21.11 2.79
CA GLY A 323 9.80 -21.06 4.17
C GLY A 323 9.15 -22.11 5.10
N TRP A 324 9.35 -21.92 6.41
CA TRP A 324 8.74 -22.79 7.42
C TRP A 324 7.22 -22.64 7.45
N ARG A 325 6.52 -23.76 7.50
CA ARG A 325 5.07 -23.83 7.73
C ARG A 325 4.75 -24.91 8.74
N LYS A 326 3.80 -24.63 9.63
CA LYS A 326 3.30 -25.55 10.63
C LYS A 326 2.27 -26.48 10.01
N ILE A 327 2.32 -27.77 10.28
CA ILE A 327 1.25 -28.68 9.89
C ILE A 327 0.05 -28.41 10.78
N HIS A 328 -1.08 -28.06 10.17
CA HIS A 328 -2.28 -27.69 10.89
C HIS A 328 -2.80 -28.87 11.73
N PRO A 329 -3.25 -28.66 12.99
CA PRO A 329 -3.80 -29.74 13.83
C PRO A 329 -4.98 -30.50 13.21
N ASN A 330 -5.68 -29.87 12.26
CA ASN A 330 -6.79 -30.44 11.49
C ASN A 330 -6.42 -30.70 10.02
N ALA A 331 -5.14 -30.93 9.70
CA ALA A 331 -4.75 -31.39 8.37
C ALA A 331 -5.54 -32.66 7.99
N ASN A 332 -5.93 -32.81 6.72
CA ASN A 332 -6.90 -33.85 6.32
C ASN A 332 -6.42 -35.27 6.63
N ASP A 333 -5.13 -35.53 6.45
CA ASP A 333 -4.53 -36.83 6.74
C ASP A 333 -3.98 -36.91 8.18
N GLY A 334 -4.14 -35.85 8.97
CA GLY A 334 -3.60 -35.69 10.30
C GLY A 334 -2.11 -35.31 10.33
N VAL A 335 -1.69 -34.64 11.40
CA VAL A 335 -0.33 -34.07 11.53
C VAL A 335 0.78 -35.11 11.31
N THR A 336 0.63 -36.32 11.85
CA THR A 336 1.64 -37.38 11.78
C THR A 336 1.84 -37.89 10.36
N ASN A 337 0.76 -38.12 9.61
CA ASN A 337 0.86 -38.62 8.23
C ASN A 337 1.43 -37.55 7.31
N THR A 338 0.97 -36.30 7.43
CA THR A 338 1.52 -35.18 6.66
C THR A 338 3.01 -34.97 6.96
N LEU A 339 3.45 -35.11 8.23
CA LEU A 339 4.87 -35.08 8.59
C LEU A 339 5.64 -36.24 7.95
N ALA A 340 5.09 -37.44 7.92
CA ALA A 340 5.72 -38.61 7.31
C ALA A 340 5.91 -38.43 5.80
N ILE A 341 4.96 -37.80 5.10
CA ILE A 341 5.09 -37.42 3.68
C ILE A 341 6.31 -36.52 3.49
N PHE A 342 6.47 -35.49 4.33
CA PHE A 342 7.60 -34.58 4.24
C PHE A 342 8.95 -35.22 4.62
N ALA A 343 8.97 -36.04 5.67
CA ALA A 343 10.18 -36.77 6.05
C ALA A 343 10.64 -37.72 4.92
N ASN A 344 9.69 -38.37 4.25
CA ASN A 344 9.96 -39.20 3.07
C ASN A 344 10.46 -38.36 1.89
N ALA A 345 9.83 -37.21 1.64
CA ALA A 345 10.27 -36.27 0.60
C ALA A 345 11.73 -35.83 0.80
N VAL A 346 12.10 -35.44 2.02
CA VAL A 346 13.49 -35.09 2.38
C VAL A 346 14.42 -36.28 2.16
N ALA A 347 14.10 -37.44 2.76
CA ALA A 347 14.97 -38.62 2.73
C ALA A 347 15.22 -39.17 1.32
N LYS A 348 14.23 -39.05 0.42
CA LYS A 348 14.31 -39.54 -0.96
C LYS A 348 14.59 -38.45 -1.99
N ASN A 349 14.84 -37.21 -1.56
CA ASN A 349 14.97 -36.05 -2.42
C ASN A 349 13.80 -35.91 -3.44
N LYS A 350 12.59 -36.20 -2.98
CA LYS A 350 11.35 -36.11 -3.76
C LYS A 350 10.69 -34.74 -3.57
N ARG A 351 9.88 -34.37 -4.56
CA ARG A 351 9.10 -33.13 -4.56
C ARG A 351 7.70 -33.39 -4.00
N VAL A 352 7.07 -32.35 -3.48
CA VAL A 352 5.71 -32.44 -2.92
C VAL A 352 4.80 -31.42 -3.57
N THR A 353 3.51 -31.72 -3.50
CA THR A 353 2.44 -30.76 -3.72
C THR A 353 1.73 -30.52 -2.40
N VAL A 354 1.65 -29.27 -1.94
CA VAL A 354 1.09 -28.92 -0.63
C VAL A 354 0.00 -27.89 -0.75
N TYR A 355 -1.08 -28.06 0.00
CA TYR A 355 -2.07 -27.02 0.22
C TYR A 355 -1.73 -26.31 1.52
N ALA A 356 -1.31 -25.04 1.42
CA ALA A 356 -0.91 -24.26 2.58
C ALA A 356 -1.59 -22.89 2.59
N ASP A 357 -2.10 -22.52 3.76
CA ASP A 357 -2.85 -21.30 4.05
C ASP A 357 -2.17 -20.52 5.17
N GLY A 358 -1.71 -19.29 4.86
CA GLY A 358 -0.84 -18.53 5.74
C GLY A 358 0.36 -19.35 6.22
N ASP A 359 0.48 -19.51 7.53
CA ASP A 359 1.56 -20.26 8.21
C ASP A 359 1.33 -21.77 8.29
N PHE A 360 0.20 -22.26 7.77
CA PHE A 360 -0.27 -23.62 8.00
C PHE A 360 -0.32 -24.48 6.74
N ILE A 361 0.08 -25.75 6.86
CA ILE A 361 -0.12 -26.79 5.86
C ILE A 361 -1.34 -27.62 6.24
N TYR A 362 -2.27 -27.79 5.32
CA TYR A 362 -3.51 -28.56 5.54
C TYR A 362 -3.50 -29.89 4.79
N GLN A 363 -2.80 -29.97 3.65
CA GLN A 363 -2.66 -31.19 2.86
C GLN A 363 -1.27 -31.26 2.21
N ALA A 364 -0.77 -32.47 2.00
CA ALA A 364 0.46 -32.70 1.27
C ALA A 364 0.38 -34.01 0.50
N TYR A 365 0.92 -34.02 -0.72
CA TYR A 365 1.06 -35.21 -1.55
C TYR A 365 2.51 -35.32 -2.01
N LEU A 366 3.04 -36.54 -2.00
CA LEU A 366 4.36 -36.85 -2.54
C LEU A 366 4.25 -37.05 -4.06
N LEU A 367 5.16 -36.44 -4.83
CA LEU A 367 5.28 -36.66 -6.28
C LEU A 367 6.17 -37.87 -6.61
#